data_AF-A0A9E1E1V1-F1
#
_entry.id   AF-A0A9E1E1V1-F1
#
_cell.length_a   1.000
_cell.length_b   1.000
_cell.length_c   1.000
_cell.angle_alpha   90.00
_cell.angle_beta   90.00
_cell.angle_gamma   90.00
#
_symmetry.space_group_name_H-M   'P 1'
#
loop_
_entity.id
_entity.type
_entity.pdbx_description
1 polymer ?
#
loop_
_entity_poly.entity_id
_entity_poly.type
_entity_poly.pdbx_seq_one_letter_code
_entity_poly.pdbx_strand_id
1 'polypeptide(L)'
;MKHKTKKYKLLSLFVAIAMVFCMIPAVALAAEEGDVVKITNSQELIDAINNQKDGQTWELAAGTYDVGNGCLEHVANINGVEKGFIFPIHANNITIKGMGDVTITSTYDPNTGNWNGQNLITVGGSDVTIENVNLKGNYNSYYEGCNKVLELIGNGKNLTLRNVECLALAKDDGTQNSGSIYINVADAGNTVLENVTLYSWINARTVTTGTVTANNVVQDFTNNEYAGYHDDVNGYAWAPGISGDNVVLNGFTIKVDNKTEFVKQIMDKLKPGTTIELMSDIEVSEEVYINGIDNVTINGNGHTITAADGFKMNTSGQIQLMKIEADNVTLNDVNLVATTANKHTLDVYGSQNVQLNNVTLNHENAQSGAPLVVNGSDVTVSGNFSVVTGDNSWYGMNLDNKNGNATLVFAEGATLTFTDNSSTADKILIVPEASNPDNDAPTVENNSENIQLDTDENGNLVVHTHQAVHVQAKAATCTEDGNIEYWYCPDCGSYFSDAALTTEITSGDTVVKAGHQAEKVEAKPATETEAGNIEYWYCAACGKYFKDEALTQEITLEDTVISALGASSQQTPSQGQQMDSPQTGDSSNTVMWIAVAVLAAGAMAVTVLFARKKKAE
;
A
#
# COMPACT_ATOMS: atom_id res chain seq x y z
N MET A 1 -0.56 -27.04 -48.45
CA MET A 1 -0.25 -28.43 -48.84
C MET A 1 0.23 -29.21 -47.62
N LYS A 2 -0.41 -30.37 -47.37
CA LYS A 2 0.00 -31.50 -46.49
C LYS A 2 0.29 -31.26 -44.98
N HIS A 3 -0.68 -31.72 -44.18
CA HIS A 3 -0.55 -32.59 -43.00
C HIS A 3 0.33 -32.15 -41.80
N LYS A 4 -0.30 -31.81 -40.66
CA LYS A 4 -0.66 -32.75 -39.57
C LYS A 4 -1.32 -32.02 -38.39
N THR A 5 -2.31 -32.71 -37.84
CA THR A 5 -3.11 -32.46 -36.63
C THR A 5 -2.28 -32.52 -35.34
N LYS A 6 -2.63 -31.70 -34.32
CA LYS A 6 -3.28 -32.16 -33.08
C LYS A 6 -3.56 -31.02 -32.08
N LYS A 7 -4.75 -31.13 -31.47
CA LYS A 7 -5.26 -30.36 -30.34
C LYS A 7 -4.61 -30.75 -29.00
N TYR A 8 -4.73 -29.81 -28.06
CA TYR A 8 -4.64 -29.85 -26.60
C TYR A 8 -3.24 -29.88 -25.98
N LYS A 9 -2.90 -28.79 -25.27
CA LYS A 9 -2.86 -28.78 -23.79
C LYS A 9 -2.75 -27.34 -23.27
N LEU A 10 -3.88 -26.85 -22.75
CA LEU A 10 -3.99 -25.74 -21.80
C LEU A 10 -3.61 -26.32 -20.43
N LEU A 11 -2.31 -26.32 -20.06
CA LEU A 11 -1.84 -26.55 -18.69
C LEU A 11 -0.32 -26.29 -18.58
N SER A 12 0.10 -25.02 -18.46
CA SER A 12 1.44 -24.68 -17.97
C SER A 12 1.63 -23.16 -17.84
N LEU A 13 1.09 -22.54 -16.79
CA LEU A 13 1.66 -21.31 -16.22
C LEU A 13 1.16 -21.06 -14.79
N PHE A 14 1.33 -22.05 -13.91
CA PHE A 14 1.09 -21.87 -12.46
C PHE A 14 2.02 -22.75 -11.60
N VAL A 15 3.26 -23.02 -12.06
CA VAL A 15 4.28 -23.72 -11.25
C VAL A 15 5.67 -23.12 -11.49
N ALA A 16 5.85 -21.84 -11.14
CA ALA A 16 7.17 -21.20 -11.11
C ALA A 16 7.43 -20.40 -9.82
N ILE A 17 6.72 -20.71 -8.72
CA ILE A 17 6.96 -20.14 -7.38
C ILE A 17 7.17 -21.24 -6.31
N ALA A 18 7.44 -22.49 -6.72
CA ALA A 18 7.72 -23.57 -5.79
C ALA A 18 8.77 -24.55 -6.32
N MET A 19 9.98 -24.05 -6.64
CA MET A 19 11.16 -24.91 -6.89
C MET A 19 12.50 -24.13 -6.79
N VAL A 20 12.69 -23.32 -5.73
CA VAL A 20 14.02 -22.81 -5.30
C VAL A 20 14.37 -23.26 -3.87
N PHE A 21 13.65 -24.24 -3.33
CA PHE A 21 14.09 -24.99 -2.15
C PHE A 21 14.13 -26.47 -2.51
N CYS A 22 15.26 -27.13 -2.24
CA CYS A 22 15.58 -28.54 -2.48
C CYS A 22 16.27 -28.87 -3.83
N MET A 23 17.52 -28.44 -4.00
CA MET A 23 18.62 -29.33 -4.44
C MET A 23 19.94 -28.84 -3.85
N ILE A 24 20.08 -28.98 -2.52
CA ILE A 24 21.41 -29.12 -1.92
C ILE A 24 21.90 -30.52 -2.32
N PRO A 25 23.06 -30.68 -2.98
CA PRO A 25 23.69 -31.99 -3.01
C PRO A 25 24.00 -32.34 -1.55
N ALA A 26 23.29 -33.33 -1.01
CA ALA A 26 23.58 -33.91 0.29
C ALA A 26 24.94 -34.64 0.22
N VAL A 27 26.02 -33.88 0.21
CA VAL A 27 27.29 -34.33 0.77
C VAL A 27 27.15 -34.07 2.26
N ALA A 28 26.66 -35.08 2.98
CA ALA A 28 26.86 -35.15 4.42
C ALA A 28 28.38 -35.29 4.65
N LEU A 29 29.10 -34.18 4.62
CA LEU A 29 30.30 -34.04 5.43
C LEU A 29 29.79 -34.03 6.86
N ALA A 30 30.16 -35.04 7.63
CA ALA A 30 30.13 -34.93 9.07
C ALA A 30 31.03 -33.74 9.43
N ALA A 31 30.45 -32.56 9.64
CA ALA A 31 31.14 -31.48 10.29
C ALA A 31 31.49 -32.00 11.68
N GLU A 32 32.78 -32.06 12.00
CA GLU A 32 33.20 -32.13 13.39
C GLU A 32 32.46 -31.01 14.13
N GLU A 33 31.81 -31.34 15.25
CA GLU A 33 31.12 -30.37 16.10
C GLU A 33 32.15 -29.29 16.47
N GLY A 34 32.08 -28.13 15.81
CA GLY A 34 33.08 -27.08 15.95
C GLY A 34 33.21 -26.65 17.42
N ASP A 35 34.45 -26.37 17.86
CA ASP A 35 34.72 -25.92 19.22
C ASP A 35 33.87 -24.68 19.55
N VAL A 36 32.94 -24.81 20.52
CA VAL A 36 32.13 -23.69 21.02
C VAL A 36 32.88 -22.96 22.13
N VAL A 37 33.14 -21.67 21.93
CA VAL A 37 33.76 -20.77 22.90
C VAL A 37 32.69 -19.87 23.50
N LYS A 38 32.44 -20.01 24.80
CA LYS A 38 31.48 -19.17 25.52
C LYS A 38 32.19 -17.91 26.04
N ILE A 39 31.62 -16.76 25.73
CA ILE A 39 32.22 -15.45 25.99
C ILE A 39 31.21 -14.62 26.78
N THR A 40 31.65 -14.07 27.90
CA THR A 40 30.81 -13.35 28.88
C THR A 40 31.34 -11.96 29.22
N ASN A 41 32.56 -11.64 28.79
CA ASN A 41 33.19 -10.34 28.99
C ASN A 41 34.19 -10.01 27.87
N SER A 42 34.64 -8.75 27.81
CA SER A 42 35.59 -8.28 26.80
C SER A 42 36.91 -9.04 26.75
N GLN A 43 37.45 -9.45 27.91
CA GLN A 43 38.74 -10.15 27.95
C GLN A 43 38.62 -11.54 27.30
N GLU A 44 37.53 -12.25 27.56
CA GLU A 44 37.26 -13.54 26.89
C GLU A 44 37.09 -13.38 25.37
N LEU A 45 36.53 -12.25 24.90
CA LEU A 45 36.46 -11.95 23.47
C LEU A 45 37.85 -11.68 22.88
N ILE A 46 38.67 -10.87 23.55
CA ILE A 46 40.06 -10.62 23.16
C ILE A 46 40.86 -11.94 23.11
N ASP A 47 40.69 -12.79 24.11
CA ASP A 47 41.35 -14.09 24.19
C ASP A 47 40.88 -15.02 23.06
N ALA A 48 39.58 -15.02 22.71
CA ALA A 48 39.06 -15.78 21.58
C ALA A 48 39.65 -15.29 20.24
N ILE A 49 39.75 -13.98 20.04
CA ILE A 49 40.37 -13.38 18.85
C ILE A 49 41.84 -13.79 18.73
N ASN A 50 42.61 -13.67 19.82
CA ASN A 50 44.04 -13.96 19.84
C ASN A 50 44.35 -15.46 19.71
N ASN A 51 43.39 -16.34 20.02
CA ASN A 51 43.54 -17.80 19.98
C ASN A 51 42.58 -18.48 18.98
N GLN A 52 42.10 -17.73 17.99
CA GLN A 52 41.12 -18.20 17.01
C GLN A 52 41.59 -19.44 16.26
N LYS A 53 40.66 -20.37 16.00
CA LYS A 53 40.90 -21.60 15.22
C LYS A 53 39.80 -21.79 14.20
N ASP A 54 40.14 -22.43 13.09
CA ASP A 54 39.18 -22.74 12.04
C ASP A 54 38.00 -23.57 12.62
N GLY A 55 36.77 -23.20 12.22
CA GLY A 55 35.55 -23.93 12.61
C GLY A 55 34.96 -23.56 13.97
N GLN A 56 35.50 -22.59 14.69
CA GLN A 56 34.97 -22.20 16.01
C GLN A 56 33.63 -21.47 15.92
N THR A 57 32.79 -21.71 16.92
CA THR A 57 31.61 -20.88 17.21
C THR A 57 31.82 -20.12 18.51
N TRP A 58 31.72 -18.80 18.47
CA TRP A 58 31.83 -17.91 19.62
C TRP A 58 30.44 -17.45 20.04
N GLU A 59 30.00 -17.86 21.23
CA GLU A 59 28.72 -17.48 21.80
C GLU A 59 28.91 -16.35 22.82
N LEU A 60 28.48 -15.15 22.47
CA LEU A 60 28.56 -13.97 23.32
C LEU A 60 27.27 -13.84 24.12
N ALA A 61 27.36 -13.90 25.45
CA ALA A 61 26.24 -13.57 26.32
C ALA A 61 25.83 -12.09 26.15
N ALA A 62 24.58 -11.75 26.46
CA ALA A 62 24.10 -10.36 26.42
C ALA A 62 25.06 -9.41 27.18
N GLY A 63 25.42 -8.29 26.55
CA GLY A 63 26.38 -7.33 27.09
C GLY A 63 27.14 -6.54 26.03
N THR A 64 27.92 -5.57 26.49
CA THR A 64 28.81 -4.77 25.64
C THR A 64 30.24 -5.28 25.76
N TYR A 65 30.85 -5.56 24.61
CA TYR A 65 32.21 -6.07 24.47
C TYR A 65 33.08 -5.03 23.80
N ASP A 66 34.02 -4.49 24.57
CA ASP A 66 34.98 -3.48 24.15
C ASP A 66 36.37 -4.12 24.08
N VAL A 67 36.87 -4.31 22.87
CA VAL A 67 38.19 -4.95 22.66
C VAL A 67 39.36 -4.00 22.89
N GLY A 68 39.11 -2.69 23.03
CA GLY A 68 40.14 -1.67 23.19
C GLY A 68 41.31 -1.88 22.22
N ASN A 69 42.52 -1.92 22.76
CA ASN A 69 43.76 -2.22 22.03
C ASN A 69 44.25 -3.68 22.21
N GLY A 70 43.41 -4.57 22.75
CA GLY A 70 43.82 -5.91 23.20
C GLY A 70 44.29 -6.85 22.10
N CYS A 71 43.96 -6.56 20.83
CA CYS A 71 44.28 -7.39 19.68
C CYS A 71 45.40 -6.82 18.79
N LEU A 72 45.93 -5.62 19.09
CA LEU A 72 46.87 -4.93 18.18
C LEU A 72 48.16 -5.73 17.94
N GLU A 73 48.62 -6.49 18.94
CA GLU A 73 49.83 -7.30 18.85
C GLU A 73 49.60 -8.71 18.29
N HIS A 74 48.35 -9.06 17.99
CA HIS A 74 47.99 -10.35 17.41
C HIS A 74 48.57 -10.51 16.01
N VAL A 75 49.19 -11.66 15.75
CA VAL A 75 49.77 -12.02 14.45
C VAL A 75 48.68 -12.61 13.57
N ALA A 76 47.99 -11.76 12.81
CA ALA A 76 46.86 -12.14 11.96
C ALA A 76 47.24 -12.42 10.49
N ASN A 77 48.29 -11.77 9.97
CA ASN A 77 48.75 -11.92 8.58
C ASN A 77 47.64 -11.69 7.52
N ILE A 78 46.82 -10.65 7.70
CA ILE A 78 45.76 -10.32 6.75
C ILE A 78 46.31 -9.42 5.65
N ASN A 79 46.13 -9.84 4.40
CA ASN A 79 46.55 -9.09 3.20
C ASN A 79 48.04 -8.65 3.24
N GLY A 80 48.91 -9.53 3.74
CA GLY A 80 50.35 -9.26 3.86
C GLY A 80 50.77 -8.36 5.03
N VAL A 81 49.84 -7.96 5.89
CA VAL A 81 50.12 -7.20 7.12
C VAL A 81 50.01 -8.11 8.34
N GLU A 82 51.07 -8.16 9.13
CA GLU A 82 51.18 -9.11 10.25
C GLU A 82 50.28 -8.74 11.43
N LYS A 83 50.25 -7.46 11.84
CA LYS A 83 49.66 -6.96 13.10
C LYS A 83 48.99 -5.59 12.96
N GLY A 84 48.43 -5.07 14.06
CA GLY A 84 47.90 -3.71 14.17
C GLY A 84 46.40 -3.58 13.89
N PHE A 85 45.67 -4.68 13.98
CA PHE A 85 44.23 -4.73 13.76
C PHE A 85 43.46 -4.63 15.09
N ILE A 86 42.35 -3.90 15.09
CA ILE A 86 41.50 -3.74 16.27
C ILE A 86 40.73 -5.04 16.56
N PHE A 87 40.11 -5.62 15.53
CA PHE A 87 39.43 -6.92 15.61
C PHE A 87 39.72 -7.73 14.34
N PRO A 88 40.85 -8.47 14.28
CA PRO A 88 41.18 -9.34 13.15
C PRO A 88 40.48 -10.71 13.21
N ILE A 89 39.83 -11.12 12.12
CA ILE A 89 39.36 -12.49 11.88
C ILE A 89 40.12 -13.07 10.69
N HIS A 90 41.07 -13.97 10.95
CA HIS A 90 41.92 -14.60 9.93
C HIS A 90 41.72 -16.12 9.82
N ALA A 91 41.12 -16.75 10.83
CA ALA A 91 40.69 -18.14 10.79
C ALA A 91 39.45 -18.30 9.90
N ASN A 92 39.30 -19.47 9.30
CA ASN A 92 38.18 -19.81 8.43
C ASN A 92 37.02 -20.42 9.22
N ASN A 93 35.81 -20.39 8.67
CA ASN A 93 34.64 -21.04 9.26
C ASN A 93 34.38 -20.60 10.71
N ILE A 94 34.57 -19.30 11.00
CA ILE A 94 34.28 -18.70 12.31
C ILE A 94 32.82 -18.26 12.34
N THR A 95 32.09 -18.62 13.39
CA THR A 95 30.77 -18.06 13.68
C THR A 95 30.83 -17.23 14.96
N ILE A 96 30.46 -15.95 14.90
CA ILE A 96 30.29 -15.06 16.07
C ILE A 96 28.80 -14.83 16.26
N LYS A 97 28.28 -15.22 17.43
CA LYS A 97 26.84 -15.24 17.69
C LYS A 97 26.49 -14.55 19.00
N GLY A 98 25.62 -13.55 18.94
CA GLY A 98 25.03 -12.95 20.14
C GLY A 98 23.90 -13.80 20.72
N MET A 99 23.88 -13.93 22.05
CA MET A 99 22.89 -14.65 22.84
C MET A 99 22.07 -13.66 23.66
N GLY A 100 21.40 -12.73 22.98
CA GLY A 100 20.65 -11.61 23.56
C GLY A 100 21.08 -10.28 22.94
N ASP A 101 20.89 -9.19 23.68
CA ASP A 101 21.40 -7.87 23.27
C ASP A 101 22.92 -7.81 23.46
N VAL A 102 23.65 -7.90 22.35
CA VAL A 102 25.12 -7.91 22.32
C VAL A 102 25.61 -6.76 21.48
N THR A 103 26.50 -5.93 22.04
CA THR A 103 27.18 -4.86 21.30
C THR A 103 28.69 -5.11 21.29
N ILE A 104 29.30 -5.12 20.10
CA ILE A 104 30.76 -5.23 19.93
C ILE A 104 31.30 -3.85 19.52
N THR A 105 32.36 -3.40 20.18
CA THR A 105 32.98 -2.09 19.93
C THR A 105 34.46 -2.06 20.33
N SER A 106 35.11 -0.91 20.15
CA SER A 106 36.42 -0.62 20.71
C SER A 106 36.52 0.85 21.13
N THR A 107 37.04 1.12 22.33
CA THR A 107 37.41 2.48 22.77
C THR A 107 38.78 2.92 22.28
N TYR A 108 39.52 2.08 21.56
CA TYR A 108 40.82 2.45 21.04
C TYR A 108 40.67 3.44 19.88
N ASP A 109 41.30 4.61 20.03
CA ASP A 109 41.45 5.60 18.96
C ASP A 109 42.78 5.34 18.22
N PRO A 110 42.73 4.82 16.98
CA PRO A 110 43.93 4.51 16.22
C PRO A 110 44.59 5.77 15.64
N ASN A 111 43.88 6.91 15.57
CA ASN A 111 44.32 8.20 15.03
C ASN A 111 45.22 8.05 13.79
N THR A 112 44.75 7.27 12.81
CA THR A 112 45.55 6.92 11.63
C THR A 112 44.69 6.62 10.42
N GLY A 113 45.22 7.01 9.26
CA GLY A 113 44.79 6.58 7.95
C GLY A 113 45.55 5.34 7.45
N ASN A 114 46.21 4.56 8.30
CA ASN A 114 46.79 3.27 7.90
C ASN A 114 45.70 2.21 7.76
N TRP A 115 45.57 1.58 6.59
CA TRP A 115 44.44 0.71 6.25
C TRP A 115 44.07 -0.31 7.34
N ASN A 116 45.07 -0.98 7.94
CA ASN A 116 44.88 -2.04 8.94
C ASN A 116 44.35 -1.55 10.28
N GLY A 117 44.37 -0.24 10.55
CA GLY A 117 43.86 0.39 11.75
C GLY A 117 42.60 1.24 11.56
N GLN A 118 42.04 1.33 10.34
CA GLN A 118 40.89 2.19 10.06
C GLN A 118 39.53 1.52 10.35
N ASN A 119 39.51 0.19 10.46
CA ASN A 119 38.29 -0.61 10.59
C ASN A 119 38.13 -1.11 12.03
N LEU A 120 36.89 -1.24 12.51
CA LEU A 120 36.64 -2.02 13.72
C LEU A 120 36.96 -3.50 13.46
N ILE A 121 36.22 -4.15 12.55
CA ILE A 121 36.42 -5.57 12.20
C ILE A 121 37.10 -5.71 10.84
N THR A 122 38.18 -6.49 10.79
CA THR A 122 38.86 -6.85 9.54
C THR A 122 38.82 -8.36 9.35
N VAL A 123 38.16 -8.80 8.28
CA VAL A 123 37.94 -10.22 7.96
C VAL A 123 38.85 -10.61 6.79
N GLY A 124 39.84 -11.45 7.09
CA GLY A 124 40.70 -12.11 6.10
C GLY A 124 40.42 -13.60 5.92
N GLY A 125 39.69 -14.22 6.85
CA GLY A 125 39.25 -15.61 6.79
C GLY A 125 38.06 -15.82 5.85
N SER A 126 37.86 -17.06 5.40
CA SER A 126 36.71 -17.48 4.60
C SER A 126 35.60 -18.09 5.46
N ASP A 127 34.36 -18.07 4.98
CA ASP A 127 33.21 -18.71 5.64
C ASP A 127 32.91 -18.13 7.04
N VAL A 128 33.05 -16.82 7.19
CA VAL A 128 32.83 -16.13 8.46
C VAL A 128 31.37 -15.70 8.58
N THR A 129 30.73 -16.06 9.69
CA THR A 129 29.37 -15.62 10.04
C THR A 129 29.40 -14.73 11.28
N ILE A 130 28.73 -13.59 11.24
CA ILE A 130 28.48 -12.71 12.39
C ILE A 130 26.97 -12.53 12.50
N GLU A 131 26.37 -12.95 13.62
CA GLU A 131 24.92 -12.94 13.76
C GLU A 131 24.40 -12.51 15.13
N ASN A 132 23.25 -11.82 15.12
CA ASN A 132 22.52 -11.35 16.30
C ASN A 132 23.36 -10.42 17.20
N VAL A 133 24.05 -9.45 16.61
CA VAL A 133 24.90 -8.50 17.33
C VAL A 133 24.74 -7.09 16.77
N ASN A 134 24.95 -6.10 17.62
CA ASN A 134 25.17 -4.73 17.24
C ASN A 134 26.67 -4.47 17.09
N LEU A 135 27.07 -3.80 16.02
CA LEU A 135 28.46 -3.40 15.78
C LEU A 135 28.56 -1.88 15.91
N LYS A 136 29.29 -1.41 16.91
CA LYS A 136 29.57 0.02 17.07
C LYS A 136 31.01 0.30 16.70
N GLY A 137 31.21 0.90 15.53
CA GLY A 137 32.53 1.30 15.03
C GLY A 137 33.34 2.08 16.06
N ASN A 138 34.66 1.90 16.06
CA ASN A 138 35.54 2.69 16.92
C ASN A 138 35.69 4.11 16.36
N TYR A 139 35.77 5.09 17.25
CA TYR A 139 36.11 6.45 16.87
C TYR A 139 37.58 6.50 16.41
N ASN A 140 37.84 7.16 15.28
CA ASN A 140 39.16 7.41 14.74
C ASN A 140 39.33 8.92 14.53
N SER A 141 40.18 9.54 15.35
CA SER A 141 40.42 10.99 15.29
C SER A 141 40.94 11.48 13.93
N TYR A 142 41.51 10.60 13.10
CA TYR A 142 41.94 10.96 11.75
C TYR A 142 40.76 11.31 10.82
N TYR A 143 39.59 10.70 11.05
CA TYR A 143 38.36 10.94 10.27
C TYR A 143 37.30 11.71 11.05
N GLU A 144 37.55 12.02 12.33
CA GLU A 144 36.55 12.54 13.26
C GLU A 144 35.28 11.69 13.28
N GLY A 145 35.44 10.35 13.24
CA GLY A 145 34.34 9.40 13.10
C GLY A 145 34.82 7.96 12.90
N CYS A 146 33.97 7.09 12.35
CA CYS A 146 34.34 5.73 11.94
C CYS A 146 34.38 5.62 10.42
N ASN A 147 35.50 5.17 9.85
CA ASN A 147 35.60 4.98 8.40
C ASN A 147 34.84 3.72 7.94
N LYS A 148 35.15 2.58 8.57
CA LYS A 148 34.56 1.27 8.25
C LYS A 148 34.27 0.50 9.52
N VAL A 149 33.04 0.03 9.67
CA VAL A 149 32.68 -0.88 10.77
C VAL A 149 33.18 -2.29 10.50
N LEU A 150 33.21 -2.69 9.22
CA LEU A 150 33.65 -4.01 8.79
C LEU A 150 34.28 -3.96 7.40
N GLU A 151 35.41 -4.65 7.23
CA GLU A 151 36.04 -4.87 5.91
C GLU A 151 36.34 -6.36 5.67
N LEU A 152 35.83 -6.92 4.57
CA LEU A 152 36.26 -8.22 4.02
C LEU A 152 37.41 -7.97 3.04
N ILE A 153 38.55 -8.64 3.20
CA ILE A 153 39.76 -8.35 2.42
C ILE A 153 40.67 -9.57 2.25
N GLY A 154 41.64 -9.44 1.34
CA GLY A 154 42.67 -10.43 1.11
C GLY A 154 42.08 -11.65 0.40
N ASN A 155 42.22 -12.82 1.03
CA ASN A 155 41.69 -14.08 0.49
C ASN A 155 40.34 -14.48 1.09
N GLY A 156 39.77 -13.64 1.96
CA GLY A 156 38.48 -13.92 2.59
C GLY A 156 37.35 -13.97 1.56
N LYS A 157 36.34 -14.82 1.83
CA LYS A 157 35.13 -14.99 1.00
C LYS A 157 33.98 -15.53 1.86
N ASN A 158 32.77 -15.54 1.32
CA ASN A 158 31.59 -16.11 1.97
C ASN A 158 31.29 -15.47 3.35
N LEU A 159 31.37 -14.15 3.44
CA LEU A 159 30.97 -13.44 4.67
C LEU A 159 29.45 -13.47 4.80
N THR A 160 28.95 -13.83 5.99
CA THR A 160 27.52 -13.70 6.32
C THR A 160 27.35 -12.75 7.50
N LEU A 161 26.57 -11.68 7.32
CA LEU A 161 26.04 -10.87 8.41
C LEU A 161 24.54 -11.18 8.53
N ARG A 162 24.06 -11.54 9.73
CA ARG A 162 22.65 -11.85 9.96
C ARG A 162 22.11 -11.18 11.21
N ASN A 163 21.04 -10.39 11.10
CA ASN A 163 20.46 -9.65 12.23
C ASN A 163 21.54 -8.77 12.90
N VAL A 164 22.15 -7.90 12.10
CA VAL A 164 23.25 -7.03 12.54
C VAL A 164 22.87 -5.57 12.39
N GLU A 165 22.96 -4.81 13.47
CA GLU A 165 22.84 -3.34 13.43
C GLU A 165 24.22 -2.70 13.58
N CYS A 166 24.67 -2.00 12.57
CA CYS A 166 25.85 -1.15 12.63
C CYS A 166 25.45 0.19 13.26
N LEU A 167 25.66 0.34 14.57
CA LEU A 167 25.25 1.51 15.34
C LEU A 167 25.99 2.77 14.89
N ALA A 168 25.25 3.87 14.77
CA ALA A 168 25.81 5.16 14.40
C ALA A 168 26.70 5.75 15.50
N LEU A 169 27.78 6.42 15.08
CA LEU A 169 28.50 7.39 15.90
C LEU A 169 27.94 8.78 15.60
N ALA A 170 27.28 9.38 16.58
CA ALA A 170 26.83 10.76 16.49
C ALA A 170 27.99 11.72 16.80
N LYS A 171 28.06 12.82 16.05
CA LYS A 171 28.97 13.95 16.29
C LYS A 171 28.27 15.07 17.07
N ASP A 172 29.07 16.00 17.59
CA ASP A 172 28.57 17.15 18.37
C ASP A 172 27.66 18.08 17.55
N ASP A 173 27.81 18.11 16.23
CA ASP A 173 26.95 18.88 15.31
C ASP A 173 25.61 18.18 14.99
N GLY A 174 25.36 17.01 15.57
CA GLY A 174 24.16 16.20 15.38
C GLY A 174 24.18 15.32 14.14
N THR A 175 25.26 15.32 13.34
CA THR A 175 25.43 14.37 12.25
C THR A 175 25.81 12.98 12.77
N GLN A 176 25.60 11.95 11.95
CA GLN A 176 25.87 10.56 12.34
C GLN A 176 26.43 9.70 11.21
N ASN A 177 27.23 8.69 11.55
CA ASN A 177 27.71 7.66 10.63
C ASN A 177 28.12 6.39 11.40
N SER A 178 27.77 5.21 10.92
CA SER A 178 28.17 3.93 11.54
C SER A 178 29.58 3.47 11.15
N GLY A 179 30.16 4.05 10.09
CA GLY A 179 31.21 3.45 9.29
C GLY A 179 30.63 2.49 8.25
N SER A 180 31.27 2.44 7.09
CA SER A 180 30.83 1.61 5.96
C SER A 180 31.11 0.11 6.16
N ILE A 181 30.36 -0.73 5.45
CA ILE A 181 30.74 -2.14 5.24
C ILE A 181 31.47 -2.22 3.90
N TYR A 182 32.67 -2.79 3.90
CA TYR A 182 33.55 -2.76 2.75
C TYR A 182 33.93 -4.19 2.30
N ILE A 183 33.43 -4.61 1.14
CA ILE A 183 33.76 -5.88 0.50
C ILE A 183 34.92 -5.66 -0.47
N ASN A 184 36.15 -5.75 0.04
CA ASN A 184 37.39 -5.44 -0.67
C ASN A 184 38.11 -6.69 -1.21
N VAL A 185 37.36 -7.55 -1.89
CA VAL A 185 37.88 -8.80 -2.47
C VAL A 185 37.43 -8.95 -3.91
N ALA A 186 38.28 -9.58 -4.74
CA ALA A 186 37.94 -9.85 -6.14
C ALA A 186 36.90 -10.98 -6.26
N ASP A 187 36.99 -11.99 -5.39
CA ASP A 187 36.06 -13.11 -5.26
C ASP A 187 35.34 -13.00 -3.92
N ALA A 188 34.09 -12.52 -3.93
CA ALA A 188 33.27 -12.43 -2.72
C ALA A 188 32.71 -13.79 -2.27
N GLY A 189 32.87 -14.84 -3.09
CA GLY A 189 32.14 -16.09 -2.93
C GLY A 189 30.64 -15.84 -2.88
N ASN A 190 29.93 -16.42 -1.91
CA ASN A 190 28.54 -16.14 -1.62
C ASN A 190 28.43 -15.28 -0.34
N THR A 191 28.72 -13.98 -0.47
CA THR A 191 28.60 -13.03 0.65
C THR A 191 27.14 -12.61 0.82
N VAL A 192 26.63 -12.66 2.05
CA VAL A 192 25.22 -12.40 2.38
C VAL A 192 25.10 -11.39 3.51
N LEU A 193 24.28 -10.37 3.31
CA LEU A 193 23.84 -9.42 4.31
C LEU A 193 22.34 -9.64 4.52
N GLU A 194 21.93 -10.13 5.68
CA GLU A 194 20.54 -10.50 5.97
C GLU A 194 20.06 -9.76 7.22
N ASN A 195 18.98 -8.98 7.11
CA ASN A 195 18.46 -8.15 8.21
C ASN A 195 19.56 -7.26 8.80
N VAL A 196 20.20 -6.46 7.94
CA VAL A 196 21.31 -5.56 8.33
C VAL A 196 20.84 -4.11 8.29
N THR A 197 21.09 -3.37 9.35
CA THR A 197 20.87 -1.91 9.39
C THR A 197 22.20 -1.20 9.55
N LEU A 198 22.43 -0.11 8.80
CA LEU A 198 23.62 0.73 8.95
C LEU A 198 23.32 2.19 8.61
N TYR A 199 24.17 3.10 9.08
CA TYR A 199 24.05 4.55 8.88
C TYR A 199 25.13 5.06 7.92
N SER A 200 25.37 4.28 6.86
CA SER A 200 26.48 4.47 5.92
C SER A 200 26.19 3.72 4.61
N TRP A 201 27.21 3.50 3.79
CA TRP A 201 27.11 2.76 2.52
C TRP A 201 27.80 1.39 2.57
N ILE A 202 27.55 0.58 1.54
CA ILE A 202 28.22 -0.70 1.33
C ILE A 202 29.06 -0.61 0.05
N ASN A 203 30.32 -1.01 0.14
CA ASN A 203 31.20 -1.09 -1.02
C ASN A 203 31.37 -2.54 -1.48
N ALA A 204 31.11 -2.82 -2.77
CA ALA A 204 31.49 -4.07 -3.42
C ALA A 204 32.08 -3.82 -4.82
N ARG A 205 32.70 -2.65 -5.05
CA ARG A 205 33.29 -2.28 -6.36
C ARG A 205 34.43 -3.19 -6.80
N THR A 206 35.15 -3.78 -5.85
CA THR A 206 36.27 -4.69 -6.12
C THR A 206 35.78 -6.08 -6.57
N VAL A 207 34.52 -6.42 -6.33
CA VAL A 207 33.97 -7.76 -6.58
C VAL A 207 33.80 -7.99 -8.07
N THR A 208 34.62 -8.87 -8.62
CA THR A 208 34.58 -9.28 -10.04
C THR A 208 34.04 -10.69 -10.23
N THR A 209 34.09 -11.51 -9.19
CA THR A 209 33.55 -12.88 -9.14
C THR A 209 32.86 -13.13 -7.80
N GLY A 210 31.93 -14.10 -7.76
CA GLY A 210 31.04 -14.29 -6.63
C GLY A 210 29.89 -13.27 -6.62
N THR A 211 29.19 -13.16 -5.50
CA THR A 211 28.00 -12.32 -5.35
C THR A 211 27.90 -11.76 -3.94
N VAL A 212 27.45 -10.51 -3.84
CA VAL A 212 27.01 -9.88 -2.60
C VAL A 212 25.48 -9.81 -2.63
N THR A 213 24.82 -10.57 -1.78
CA THR A 213 23.35 -10.58 -1.68
C THR A 213 22.91 -9.78 -0.46
N ALA A 214 22.07 -8.77 -0.67
CA ALA A 214 21.45 -7.99 0.39
C ALA A 214 19.98 -8.38 0.53
N ASN A 215 19.64 -9.00 1.65
CA ASN A 215 18.29 -9.42 2.01
C ASN A 215 17.81 -8.59 3.21
N ASN A 216 16.76 -7.79 3.04
CA ASN A 216 16.22 -6.92 4.09
C ASN A 216 17.30 -6.02 4.72
N VAL A 217 17.98 -5.23 3.89
CA VAL A 217 19.04 -4.32 4.35
C VAL A 217 18.50 -2.89 4.36
N VAL A 218 18.72 -2.18 5.47
CA VAL A 218 18.30 -0.79 5.66
C VAL A 218 19.52 0.10 5.81
N GLN A 219 19.64 1.11 4.94
CA GLN A 219 20.59 2.20 5.09
C GLN A 219 19.85 3.44 5.56
N ASP A 220 20.06 3.81 6.83
CA ASP A 220 19.51 5.03 7.39
C ASP A 220 20.48 6.19 7.13
N PHE A 221 20.19 6.97 6.09
CA PHE A 221 21.01 8.11 5.68
C PHE A 221 20.49 9.43 6.25
N THR A 222 19.55 9.38 7.22
CA THR A 222 19.09 10.59 7.92
C THR A 222 20.18 11.16 8.81
N ASN A 223 20.27 12.49 8.86
CA ASN A 223 21.31 13.22 9.57
C ASN A 223 22.73 12.71 9.28
N ASN A 224 22.96 12.09 8.11
CA ASN A 224 24.26 11.53 7.81
C ASN A 224 25.29 12.64 7.63
N GLU A 225 26.53 12.43 8.10
CA GLU A 225 27.61 13.41 7.93
C GLU A 225 27.92 13.73 6.45
N TYR A 226 27.61 12.78 5.56
CA TYR A 226 27.82 12.92 4.11
C TYR A 226 26.53 13.29 3.36
N ALA A 227 25.40 13.48 4.03
CA ALA A 227 24.18 13.96 3.39
C ALA A 227 24.39 15.38 2.84
N GLY A 228 24.23 15.54 1.54
CA GLY A 228 24.46 16.81 0.82
C GLY A 228 25.94 17.17 0.65
N TYR A 229 26.87 16.32 1.13
CA TYR A 229 28.29 16.59 1.01
C TYR A 229 28.76 16.50 -0.45
N HIS A 230 29.45 17.55 -0.89
CA HIS A 230 30.03 17.68 -2.22
C HIS A 230 31.47 18.18 -2.11
N ASP A 231 32.40 17.57 -2.84
CA ASP A 231 33.73 18.13 -3.08
C ASP A 231 34.03 18.29 -4.58
N ASP A 232 34.93 19.22 -4.92
CA ASP A 232 35.22 19.60 -6.31
C ASP A 232 35.86 18.48 -7.17
N VAL A 233 36.41 17.44 -6.55
CA VAL A 233 37.15 16.36 -7.20
C VAL A 233 36.26 15.12 -7.38
N ASN A 234 35.52 14.75 -6.35
CA ASN A 234 34.74 13.52 -6.28
C ASN A 234 33.23 13.77 -6.40
N GLY A 235 32.78 15.02 -6.33
CA GLY A 235 31.37 15.38 -6.33
C GLY A 235 30.63 14.75 -5.16
N TYR A 236 29.48 14.14 -5.44
CA TYR A 236 28.63 13.41 -4.48
C TYR A 236 29.03 11.93 -4.37
N ALA A 237 30.31 11.63 -4.17
CA ALA A 237 30.81 10.26 -4.17
C ALA A 237 30.38 9.42 -2.94
N TRP A 238 30.10 10.09 -1.81
CA TRP A 238 29.62 9.46 -0.58
C TRP A 238 28.10 9.50 -0.58
N ALA A 239 27.50 8.35 -0.84
CA ALA A 239 26.07 8.19 -1.04
C ALA A 239 25.66 6.82 -0.50
N PRO A 240 24.42 6.67 0.01
CA PRO A 240 23.88 5.37 0.32
C PRO A 240 23.77 4.54 -0.96
N GLY A 241 23.74 3.23 -0.79
CA GLY A 241 23.69 2.23 -1.83
C GLY A 241 24.65 1.09 -1.55
N ILE A 242 24.60 0.09 -2.43
CA ILE A 242 25.62 -0.95 -2.56
C ILE A 242 26.31 -0.75 -3.90
N SER A 243 27.58 -0.38 -3.87
CA SER A 243 28.35 -0.16 -5.11
C SER A 243 28.90 -1.47 -5.68
N GLY A 244 29.15 -1.52 -6.99
CA GLY A 244 29.59 -2.73 -7.70
C GLY A 244 28.46 -3.36 -8.52
N ASP A 245 28.83 -4.30 -9.40
CA ASP A 245 27.92 -4.90 -10.38
C ASP A 245 27.42 -6.29 -9.96
N ASN A 246 28.20 -7.02 -9.16
CA ASN A 246 27.88 -8.37 -8.69
C ASN A 246 27.05 -8.34 -7.39
N VAL A 247 25.94 -7.59 -7.42
CA VAL A 247 25.07 -7.32 -6.27
C VAL A 247 23.64 -7.76 -6.58
N VAL A 248 23.00 -8.43 -5.62
CA VAL A 248 21.58 -8.79 -5.68
C VAL A 248 20.85 -8.14 -4.49
N LEU A 249 19.76 -7.43 -4.77
CA LEU A 249 18.96 -6.73 -3.77
C LEU A 249 17.59 -7.41 -3.62
N ASN A 250 17.25 -7.81 -2.39
CA ASN A 250 15.94 -8.36 -2.02
C ASN A 250 15.45 -7.65 -0.76
N GLY A 251 14.63 -6.61 -0.90
CA GLY A 251 14.22 -5.77 0.22
C GLY A 251 15.38 -4.86 0.67
N PHE A 252 15.82 -3.95 -0.19
CA PHE A 252 16.85 -2.97 0.13
C PHE A 252 16.21 -1.60 0.31
N THR A 253 16.36 -1.01 1.49
CA THR A 253 15.71 0.27 1.86
C THR A 253 16.75 1.34 2.14
N ILE A 254 16.58 2.53 1.58
CA ILE A 254 17.34 3.72 1.92
C ILE A 254 16.40 4.74 2.54
N LYS A 255 16.69 5.18 3.77
CA LYS A 255 15.97 6.28 4.42
C LYS A 255 16.71 7.59 4.20
N VAL A 256 16.00 8.64 3.81
CA VAL A 256 16.60 9.94 3.47
C VAL A 256 15.82 11.11 4.05
N ASP A 257 16.53 12.18 4.38
CA ASP A 257 15.98 13.45 4.82
C ASP A 257 16.41 14.61 3.89
N ASN A 258 15.96 15.81 4.23
CA ASN A 258 16.18 17.04 3.47
C ASN A 258 17.63 17.53 3.42
N LYS A 259 18.55 16.88 4.13
CA LYS A 259 19.99 17.19 4.04
C LYS A 259 20.64 16.49 2.86
N THR A 260 20.02 15.42 2.35
CA THR A 260 20.55 14.64 1.24
C THR A 260 20.31 15.37 -0.08
N GLU A 261 21.32 15.45 -0.95
CA GLU A 261 21.09 15.84 -2.33
C GLU A 261 20.41 14.65 -3.03
N PHE A 262 19.07 14.68 -3.05
CA PHE A 262 18.25 13.53 -3.42
C PHE A 262 18.57 12.99 -4.82
N VAL A 263 18.72 13.85 -5.83
CA VAL A 263 18.95 13.35 -7.19
C VAL A 263 20.39 12.83 -7.33
N LYS A 264 21.38 13.58 -6.83
CA LYS A 264 22.79 13.24 -7.00
C LYS A 264 23.27 12.07 -6.14
N GLN A 265 22.72 11.93 -4.93
CA GLN A 265 23.14 10.88 -4.00
C GLN A 265 22.21 9.66 -4.06
N ILE A 266 20.94 9.80 -4.43
CA ILE A 266 20.00 8.68 -4.44
C ILE A 266 19.72 8.24 -5.87
N MET A 267 19.13 9.12 -6.69
CA MET A 267 18.63 8.74 -8.02
C MET A 267 19.75 8.34 -8.98
N ASP A 268 20.85 9.10 -9.02
CA ASP A 268 22.04 8.82 -9.85
C ASP A 268 22.76 7.50 -9.47
N LYS A 269 22.45 6.94 -8.30
CA LYS A 269 23.08 5.73 -7.75
C LYS A 269 22.10 4.56 -7.59
N LEU A 270 20.86 4.74 -8.04
CA LEU A 270 19.77 3.80 -7.83
C LEU A 270 20.03 2.45 -8.51
N LYS A 271 19.58 1.38 -7.87
CA LYS A 271 19.63 0.01 -8.41
C LYS A 271 18.24 -0.63 -8.38
N PRO A 272 17.95 -1.58 -9.28
CA PRO A 272 16.68 -2.31 -9.26
C PRO A 272 16.42 -2.98 -7.89
N GLY A 273 15.17 -2.97 -7.43
CA GLY A 273 14.78 -3.53 -6.13
C GLY A 273 14.98 -2.62 -4.93
N THR A 274 15.31 -1.33 -5.16
CA THR A 274 15.50 -0.34 -4.09
C THR A 274 14.16 0.29 -3.68
N THR A 275 13.95 0.36 -2.37
CA THR A 275 12.91 1.18 -1.73
C THR A 275 13.54 2.42 -1.12
N ILE A 276 13.00 3.59 -1.41
CA ILE A 276 13.39 4.87 -0.82
C ILE A 276 12.30 5.27 0.18
N GLU A 277 12.67 5.59 1.41
CA GLU A 277 11.76 6.11 2.43
C GLU A 277 12.12 7.57 2.74
N LEU A 278 11.17 8.47 2.54
CA LEU A 278 11.33 9.86 2.94
C LEU A 278 11.08 9.99 4.45
N MET A 279 11.95 10.73 5.12
CA MET A 279 11.90 11.00 6.56
C MET A 279 11.65 12.49 6.86
N SER A 280 11.56 13.30 5.80
CA SER A 280 11.16 14.70 5.82
C SER A 280 10.72 15.11 4.41
N ASP A 281 10.17 16.31 4.27
CA ASP A 281 9.99 16.93 2.94
C ASP A 281 11.33 17.13 2.25
N ILE A 282 11.37 16.94 0.93
CA ILE A 282 12.57 16.99 0.10
C ILE A 282 12.43 18.09 -0.95
N GLU A 283 13.38 19.01 -0.98
CA GLU A 283 13.56 19.93 -2.10
C GLU A 283 14.57 19.34 -3.09
N VAL A 284 14.20 19.27 -4.38
CA VAL A 284 15.07 18.74 -5.43
C VAL A 284 15.62 19.86 -6.30
N SER A 285 16.91 19.77 -6.64
CA SER A 285 17.61 20.78 -7.45
C SER A 285 17.52 20.52 -8.96
N GLU A 286 16.96 19.39 -9.36
CA GLU A 286 16.78 18.92 -10.74
C GLU A 286 15.71 17.82 -10.78
N GLU A 287 15.36 17.36 -11.99
CA GLU A 287 14.30 16.37 -12.22
C GLU A 287 14.59 15.04 -11.52
N VAL A 288 13.61 14.54 -10.77
CA VAL A 288 13.65 13.17 -10.24
C VAL A 288 13.36 12.21 -11.38
N TYR A 289 14.40 11.61 -11.95
CA TYR A 289 14.27 10.78 -13.14
C TYR A 289 14.59 9.31 -12.86
N ILE A 290 13.56 8.46 -12.90
CA ILE A 290 13.72 7.00 -12.85
C ILE A 290 13.81 6.49 -14.29
N ASN A 291 15.02 6.22 -14.78
CA ASN A 291 15.30 5.91 -16.18
C ASN A 291 15.95 4.52 -16.34
N GLY A 292 15.22 3.55 -16.88
CA GLY A 292 15.71 2.20 -17.16
C GLY A 292 16.07 1.37 -15.92
N ILE A 293 15.59 1.76 -14.73
CA ILE A 293 15.80 1.07 -13.47
C ILE A 293 14.47 0.57 -12.94
N ASP A 294 14.14 -0.68 -13.25
CA ASP A 294 12.87 -1.29 -12.86
C ASP A 294 12.81 -1.67 -11.37
N ASN A 295 11.61 -1.92 -10.87
CA ASN A 295 11.36 -2.40 -9.50
C ASN A 295 11.83 -1.41 -8.43
N VAL A 296 11.44 -0.15 -8.58
CA VAL A 296 11.76 0.94 -7.63
C VAL A 296 10.50 1.30 -6.85
N THR A 297 10.64 1.53 -5.55
CA THR A 297 9.57 2.08 -4.71
C THR A 297 10.03 3.37 -4.04
N ILE A 298 9.20 4.42 -4.08
CA ILE A 298 9.36 5.62 -3.26
C ILE A 298 8.19 5.67 -2.28
N ASN A 299 8.49 5.47 -1.01
CA ASN A 299 7.58 5.67 0.12
C ASN A 299 7.78 7.09 0.66
N GLY A 300 6.83 7.98 0.40
CA GLY A 300 6.84 9.35 0.90
C GLY A 300 6.54 9.47 2.38
N ASN A 301 5.85 8.49 3.00
CA ASN A 301 5.41 8.57 4.40
C ASN A 301 4.65 9.88 4.74
N GLY A 302 3.91 10.41 3.78
CA GLY A 302 3.16 11.66 3.86
C GLY A 302 3.98 12.91 3.54
N HIS A 303 5.28 12.77 3.24
CA HIS A 303 6.17 13.87 2.92
C HIS A 303 6.05 14.36 1.48
N THR A 304 6.57 15.56 1.26
CA THR A 304 6.54 16.28 0.00
C THR A 304 7.85 16.17 -0.75
N ILE A 305 7.79 16.02 -2.08
CA ILE A 305 8.90 16.34 -2.99
C ILE A 305 8.52 17.60 -3.77
N THR A 306 9.36 18.64 -3.73
CA THR A 306 9.12 19.92 -4.41
C THR A 306 10.38 20.43 -5.10
N ALA A 307 10.24 21.23 -6.16
CA ALA A 307 11.37 21.86 -6.82
C ALA A 307 11.91 23.04 -6.00
N ALA A 308 13.24 23.12 -5.88
CA ALA A 308 13.93 24.28 -5.28
C ALA A 308 13.95 25.51 -6.21
N ASP A 309 14.19 26.71 -5.66
CA ASP A 309 14.28 27.98 -6.40
C ASP A 309 15.32 27.97 -7.55
N GLY A 310 16.33 27.09 -7.46
CA GLY A 310 17.39 26.92 -8.45
C GLY A 310 17.26 25.69 -9.35
N PHE A 311 16.06 25.11 -9.46
CA PHE A 311 15.81 23.87 -10.20
C PHE A 311 16.35 23.91 -11.62
N LYS A 312 17.14 22.90 -11.99
CA LYS A 312 17.86 22.83 -13.26
C LYS A 312 17.10 22.02 -14.29
N MET A 313 17.10 22.56 -15.51
CA MET A 313 16.71 21.82 -16.70
C MET A 313 17.64 20.62 -16.93
N ASN A 314 17.06 19.46 -17.23
CA ASN A 314 17.83 18.27 -17.53
C ASN A 314 18.57 18.41 -18.88
N THR A 315 19.49 17.48 -19.19
CA THR A 315 20.29 17.54 -20.43
C THR A 315 19.47 17.39 -21.72
N SER A 316 18.24 16.90 -21.62
CA SER A 316 17.28 16.76 -22.72
C SER A 316 16.38 17.99 -22.89
N GLY A 317 16.58 19.04 -22.09
CA GLY A 317 15.78 20.26 -22.14
C GLY A 317 14.44 20.18 -21.41
N GLN A 318 14.22 19.14 -20.60
CA GLN A 318 12.99 18.93 -19.84
C GLN A 318 13.12 19.51 -18.42
N ILE A 319 11.98 19.86 -17.85
CA ILE A 319 11.84 20.50 -16.55
C ILE A 319 10.66 19.89 -15.76
N GLN A 320 10.42 18.57 -15.91
CA GLN A 320 9.41 17.91 -15.06
C GLN A 320 9.91 17.92 -13.62
N LEU A 321 9.02 17.91 -12.62
CA LEU A 321 9.45 17.63 -11.26
C LEU A 321 9.93 16.17 -11.14
N MET A 322 9.11 15.24 -11.64
CA MET A 322 9.43 13.81 -11.68
C MET A 322 9.10 13.20 -13.04
N LYS A 323 9.99 12.33 -13.53
CA LYS A 323 9.77 11.50 -14.71
C LYS A 323 10.04 10.03 -14.42
N ILE A 324 9.17 9.16 -14.92
CA ILE A 324 9.29 7.70 -14.87
C ILE A 324 9.39 7.17 -16.30
N GLU A 325 10.50 6.52 -16.61
CA GLU A 325 10.76 5.77 -17.84
C GLU A 325 11.40 4.41 -17.46
N ALA A 326 10.63 3.62 -16.70
CA ALA A 326 11.02 2.32 -16.15
C ALA A 326 9.79 1.51 -15.68
N ASP A 327 9.90 0.20 -15.63
CA ASP A 327 8.79 -0.69 -15.28
C ASP A 327 8.73 -1.01 -13.77
N ASN A 328 7.53 -1.35 -13.28
CA ASN A 328 7.31 -1.77 -11.89
C ASN A 328 7.75 -0.70 -10.87
N VAL A 329 7.39 0.57 -11.15
CA VAL A 329 7.68 1.69 -10.25
C VAL A 329 6.47 1.97 -9.37
N THR A 330 6.68 2.11 -8.07
CA THR A 330 5.62 2.42 -7.10
C THR A 330 5.92 3.72 -6.37
N LEU A 331 4.96 4.66 -6.40
CA LEU A 331 4.94 5.84 -5.54
C LEU A 331 3.86 5.64 -4.48
N ASN A 332 4.23 5.76 -3.21
CA ASN A 332 3.35 5.48 -2.09
C ASN A 332 3.38 6.62 -1.07
N ASP A 333 2.21 7.14 -0.70
CA ASP A 333 2.03 8.14 0.37
C ASP A 333 2.95 9.35 0.19
N VAL A 334 2.91 9.98 -0.99
CA VAL A 334 3.82 11.08 -1.36
C VAL A 334 3.06 12.24 -1.99
N ASN A 335 3.45 13.45 -1.62
CA ASN A 335 2.96 14.68 -2.22
C ASN A 335 4.02 15.22 -3.20
N LEU A 336 3.68 15.34 -4.48
CA LEU A 336 4.54 15.94 -5.49
C LEU A 336 4.04 17.36 -5.78
N VAL A 337 4.88 18.36 -5.55
CA VAL A 337 4.50 19.79 -5.69
C VAL A 337 5.38 20.46 -6.73
N ALA A 338 4.80 20.72 -7.90
CA ALA A 338 5.44 21.48 -8.96
C ALA A 338 5.39 22.99 -8.65
N THR A 339 6.49 23.69 -8.96
CA THR A 339 6.60 25.14 -8.82
C THR A 339 6.70 25.79 -10.20
N THR A 340 6.88 27.11 -10.25
CA THR A 340 7.10 27.85 -11.50
C THR A 340 8.36 27.40 -12.26
N ALA A 341 9.20 26.56 -11.66
CA ALA A 341 10.35 25.95 -12.32
C ALA A 341 9.99 24.71 -13.14
N ASN A 342 8.79 24.14 -12.97
CA ASN A 342 8.42 22.88 -13.57
C ASN A 342 7.34 23.02 -14.65
N LYS A 343 7.37 22.08 -15.60
CA LYS A 343 6.33 21.90 -16.60
C LYS A 343 5.33 20.81 -16.25
N HIS A 344 5.73 19.69 -15.68
CA HIS A 344 4.78 18.66 -15.26
C HIS A 344 5.12 18.24 -13.83
N THR A 345 4.11 17.86 -13.04
CA THR A 345 4.37 17.30 -11.70
C THR A 345 4.92 15.88 -11.86
N LEU A 346 4.22 15.03 -12.61
CA LEU A 346 4.63 13.65 -12.90
C LEU A 346 4.45 13.33 -14.38
N ASP A 347 5.53 12.87 -15.03
CA ASP A 347 5.56 12.40 -16.41
C ASP A 347 5.90 10.91 -16.46
N VAL A 348 4.95 10.07 -16.87
CA VAL A 348 5.12 8.62 -17.01
C VAL A 348 5.19 8.28 -18.50
N TYR A 349 6.34 7.77 -18.94
CA TYR A 349 6.66 7.61 -20.35
C TYR A 349 7.16 6.19 -20.64
N GLY A 350 6.54 5.50 -21.60
CA GLY A 350 6.95 4.16 -22.05
C GLY A 350 7.06 3.10 -20.95
N SER A 351 6.31 3.24 -19.84
CA SER A 351 6.49 2.47 -18.61
C SER A 351 5.31 1.55 -18.32
N GLN A 352 5.57 0.34 -17.81
CA GLN A 352 4.54 -0.64 -17.46
C GLN A 352 4.44 -0.82 -15.94
N ASN A 353 3.22 -1.09 -15.45
CA ASN A 353 2.96 -1.37 -14.04
C ASN A 353 3.48 -0.25 -13.11
N VAL A 354 3.13 1.00 -13.42
CA VAL A 354 3.38 2.14 -12.53
C VAL A 354 2.23 2.26 -11.55
N GLN A 355 2.53 2.23 -10.26
CA GLN A 355 1.52 2.26 -9.20
C GLN A 355 1.60 3.57 -8.42
N LEU A 356 0.47 4.27 -8.31
CA LEU A 356 0.30 5.47 -7.50
C LEU A 356 -0.65 5.14 -6.35
N ASN A 357 -0.14 5.07 -5.13
CA ASN A 357 -0.92 4.78 -3.93
C ASN A 357 -0.86 5.97 -2.95
N ASN A 358 -2.00 6.56 -2.59
CA ASN A 358 -2.01 7.72 -1.68
C ASN A 358 -1.15 8.88 -2.20
N VAL A 359 -1.31 9.29 -3.47
CA VAL A 359 -0.46 10.28 -4.13
C VAL A 359 -1.21 11.60 -4.33
N THR A 360 -0.56 12.71 -4.00
CA THR A 360 -1.02 14.06 -4.36
C THR A 360 -0.12 14.62 -5.46
N LEU A 361 -0.72 15.11 -6.54
CA LEU A 361 -0.05 15.85 -7.61
C LEU A 361 -0.53 17.30 -7.58
N ASN A 362 0.29 18.18 -7.01
CA ASN A 362 0.02 19.61 -6.97
C ASN A 362 0.75 20.31 -8.12
N HIS A 363 -0.01 20.96 -8.99
CA HIS A 363 0.45 21.67 -10.17
C HIS A 363 -0.07 23.13 -10.20
N GLU A 364 -0.52 23.64 -9.06
CA GLU A 364 -1.14 24.98 -8.95
C GLU A 364 -0.21 26.08 -9.45
N ASN A 365 1.06 26.02 -9.07
CA ASN A 365 2.03 27.08 -9.33
C ASN A 365 2.98 26.76 -10.50
N ALA A 366 2.69 25.71 -11.28
CA ALA A 366 3.56 25.27 -12.36
C ALA A 366 3.68 26.31 -13.50
N GLN A 367 4.76 26.21 -14.28
CA GLN A 367 5.01 27.13 -15.40
C GLN A 367 4.04 26.94 -16.56
N SER A 368 3.72 25.69 -16.86
CA SER A 368 2.81 25.20 -17.90
C SER A 368 2.54 23.72 -17.60
N GLY A 369 1.93 22.97 -18.51
CA GLY A 369 1.81 21.51 -18.47
C GLY A 369 0.69 20.98 -17.59
N ALA A 370 0.88 19.82 -16.98
CA ALA A 370 -0.18 19.09 -16.28
C ALA A 370 0.35 18.37 -15.03
N PRO A 371 -0.50 18.16 -14.00
CA PRO A 371 -0.19 17.30 -12.86
C PRO A 371 0.30 15.91 -13.27
N LEU A 372 -0.41 15.22 -14.18
CA LEU A 372 -0.03 13.89 -14.66
C LEU A 372 0.04 13.84 -16.18
N VAL A 373 1.09 13.22 -16.72
CA VAL A 373 1.18 12.78 -18.10
C VAL A 373 1.41 11.27 -18.12
N VAL A 374 0.62 10.56 -18.92
CA VAL A 374 0.74 9.12 -19.17
C VAL A 374 0.88 8.92 -20.66
N ASN A 375 2.11 8.67 -21.13
CA ASN A 375 2.40 8.48 -22.56
C ASN A 375 2.94 7.08 -22.81
N GLY A 376 2.20 6.28 -23.58
CA GLY A 376 2.57 4.89 -23.85
C GLY A 376 2.85 4.06 -22.60
N SER A 377 2.09 4.30 -21.53
CA SER A 377 2.35 3.73 -20.21
C SER A 377 1.10 3.17 -19.56
N ASP A 378 1.30 2.26 -18.62
CA ASP A 378 0.26 1.67 -17.79
C ASP A 378 0.38 2.13 -16.33
N VAL A 379 -0.64 2.86 -15.86
CA VAL A 379 -0.70 3.46 -14.53
C VAL A 379 -1.92 2.97 -13.76
N THR A 380 -1.71 2.45 -12.56
CA THR A 380 -2.77 2.12 -11.60
C THR A 380 -2.74 3.07 -10.42
N VAL A 381 -3.88 3.68 -10.12
CA VAL A 381 -4.14 4.56 -8.98
C VAL A 381 -4.90 3.79 -7.90
N SER A 382 -4.45 3.89 -6.65
CA SER A 382 -5.05 3.27 -5.47
C SER A 382 -5.00 4.22 -4.27
N GLY A 383 -5.83 3.93 -3.25
CA GLY A 383 -5.94 4.80 -2.08
C GLY A 383 -6.44 6.20 -2.43
N ASN A 384 -5.98 7.21 -1.70
CA ASN A 384 -6.37 8.60 -1.94
C ASN A 384 -5.53 9.22 -3.06
N PHE A 385 -6.15 9.67 -4.13
CA PHE A 385 -5.48 10.36 -5.22
C PHE A 385 -5.96 11.80 -5.33
N SER A 386 -5.04 12.76 -5.28
CA SER A 386 -5.37 14.18 -5.34
C SER A 386 -4.68 14.85 -6.52
N VAL A 387 -5.43 15.59 -7.31
CA VAL A 387 -4.96 16.32 -8.50
C VAL A 387 -5.33 17.80 -8.34
N VAL A 388 -4.33 18.68 -8.30
CA VAL A 388 -4.54 20.13 -8.14
C VAL A 388 -4.02 20.87 -9.37
N THR A 389 -4.87 21.66 -10.01
CA THR A 389 -4.51 22.51 -11.15
C THR A 389 -4.51 23.99 -10.79
N GLY A 390 -3.76 24.79 -11.54
CA GLY A 390 -3.77 26.25 -11.47
C GLY A 390 -3.82 26.89 -12.85
N ASP A 391 -3.63 28.21 -12.91
CA ASP A 391 -3.82 29.03 -14.12
C ASP A 391 -3.08 28.51 -15.37
N ASN A 392 -1.84 28.05 -15.19
CA ASN A 392 -0.99 27.60 -16.28
C ASN A 392 -1.15 26.10 -16.62
N SER A 393 -1.99 25.37 -15.88
CA SER A 393 -2.25 23.97 -16.16
C SER A 393 -3.04 23.82 -17.47
N TRP A 394 -2.68 22.85 -18.30
CA TRP A 394 -3.47 22.50 -19.49
C TRP A 394 -4.83 21.92 -19.05
N TYR A 395 -4.78 20.99 -18.11
CA TYR A 395 -5.86 20.21 -17.49
C TYR A 395 -5.21 19.29 -16.43
N GLY A 396 -5.95 18.40 -15.78
CA GLY A 396 -5.45 17.54 -14.70
C GLY A 396 -4.52 16.41 -15.15
N MET A 397 -4.93 15.62 -16.14
CA MET A 397 -4.22 14.42 -16.58
C MET A 397 -4.24 14.27 -18.11
N ASN A 398 -3.07 14.11 -18.73
CA ASN A 398 -2.91 13.77 -20.15
C ASN A 398 -2.72 12.26 -20.29
N LEU A 399 -3.52 11.61 -21.13
CA LEU A 399 -3.30 10.21 -21.53
C LEU A 399 -3.07 10.17 -23.03
N ASP A 400 -1.84 9.91 -23.46
CA ASP A 400 -1.45 9.98 -24.87
C ASP A 400 -0.90 8.64 -25.37
N ASN A 401 -1.49 8.12 -26.45
CA ASN A 401 -1.03 6.87 -27.05
C ASN A 401 0.10 7.04 -28.08
N LYS A 402 0.74 8.23 -28.16
CA LYS A 402 1.76 8.53 -29.17
C LYS A 402 2.92 7.53 -29.20
N ASN A 403 3.45 7.17 -28.03
CA ASN A 403 4.64 6.32 -27.90
C ASN A 403 4.34 4.90 -27.38
N GLY A 404 3.08 4.49 -27.40
CA GLY A 404 2.62 3.16 -26.97
C GLY A 404 1.17 3.22 -26.52
N ASN A 405 0.60 2.10 -26.09
CA ASN A 405 -0.73 2.13 -25.48
C ASN A 405 -0.68 2.87 -24.12
N ALA A 406 -1.67 3.70 -23.84
CA ALA A 406 -1.78 4.42 -22.58
C ALA A 406 -3.03 3.99 -21.80
N THR A 407 -2.85 3.59 -20.55
CA THR A 407 -3.91 3.10 -19.67
C THR A 407 -3.82 3.77 -18.30
N LEU A 408 -4.97 4.20 -17.77
CA LEU A 408 -5.11 4.65 -16.39
C LEU A 408 -6.22 3.84 -15.72
N VAL A 409 -5.88 3.15 -14.63
CA VAL A 409 -6.82 2.34 -13.86
C VAL A 409 -7.00 2.96 -12.47
N PHE A 410 -8.24 3.24 -12.08
CA PHE A 410 -8.57 3.48 -10.67
C PHE A 410 -8.96 2.15 -10.03
N ALA A 411 -8.17 1.68 -9.08
CA ALA A 411 -8.41 0.42 -8.37
C ALA A 411 -9.63 0.48 -7.44
N GLU A 412 -10.13 -0.70 -7.03
CA GLU A 412 -11.23 -0.82 -6.06
C GLU A 412 -10.94 0.00 -4.78
N GLY A 413 -11.93 0.75 -4.31
CA GLY A 413 -11.82 1.61 -3.13
C GLY A 413 -10.98 2.88 -3.29
N ALA A 414 -10.33 3.13 -4.44
CA ALA A 414 -9.59 4.37 -4.68
C ALA A 414 -10.51 5.60 -4.55
N THR A 415 -10.00 6.71 -4.01
CA THR A 415 -10.73 7.98 -3.96
C THR A 415 -10.02 9.02 -4.81
N LEU A 416 -10.78 9.97 -5.35
CA LEU A 416 -10.25 11.05 -6.18
C LEU A 416 -10.68 12.40 -5.63
N THR A 417 -9.71 13.29 -5.42
CA THR A 417 -9.96 14.72 -5.20
C THR A 417 -9.39 15.50 -6.38
N PHE A 418 -10.25 16.25 -7.06
CA PHE A 418 -9.84 17.18 -8.11
C PHE A 418 -10.10 18.60 -7.63
N THR A 419 -9.07 19.44 -7.63
CA THR A 419 -9.16 20.84 -7.21
C THR A 419 -8.62 21.73 -8.31
N ASP A 420 -9.49 22.56 -8.89
CA ASP A 420 -9.10 23.57 -9.85
C ASP A 420 -8.98 24.94 -9.17
N ASN A 421 -7.74 25.33 -8.88
CA ASN A 421 -7.39 26.65 -8.32
C ASN A 421 -7.10 27.68 -9.43
N SER A 422 -7.37 27.36 -10.70
CA SER A 422 -7.27 28.36 -11.77
C SER A 422 -8.32 29.46 -11.60
N SER A 423 -7.96 30.68 -11.98
CA SER A 423 -8.81 31.87 -11.95
C SER A 423 -10.08 31.73 -12.79
N THR A 424 -10.08 30.82 -13.77
CA THR A 424 -11.20 30.51 -14.64
C THR A 424 -12.08 29.35 -14.14
N ALA A 425 -11.58 28.52 -13.22
CA ALA A 425 -12.28 27.34 -12.69
C ALA A 425 -12.87 26.44 -13.80
N ASP A 426 -12.10 26.22 -14.87
CA ASP A 426 -12.52 25.56 -16.11
C ASP A 426 -11.64 24.35 -16.50
N LYS A 427 -10.75 23.89 -15.62
CA LYS A 427 -9.84 22.80 -15.94
C LYS A 427 -10.57 21.47 -15.98
N ILE A 428 -10.27 20.72 -17.04
CA ILE A 428 -10.77 19.35 -17.24
C ILE A 428 -9.91 18.39 -16.42
N LEU A 429 -10.50 17.30 -15.92
CA LEU A 429 -9.76 16.32 -15.15
C LEU A 429 -8.86 15.45 -16.05
N ILE A 430 -9.42 14.74 -17.04
CA ILE A 430 -8.66 13.81 -17.90
C ILE A 430 -8.91 14.12 -19.37
N VAL A 431 -7.84 14.23 -20.15
CA VAL A 431 -7.89 14.37 -21.60
C VAL A 431 -7.18 13.18 -22.26
N PRO A 432 -7.94 12.24 -22.83
CA PRO A 432 -7.41 11.17 -23.69
C PRO A 432 -7.06 11.70 -25.09
N GLU A 433 -5.82 11.50 -25.53
CA GLU A 433 -5.31 11.91 -26.83
C GLU A 433 -4.89 10.69 -27.67
N ALA A 434 -5.72 10.34 -28.68
CA ALA A 434 -5.42 9.30 -29.66
C ALA A 434 -4.47 9.83 -30.76
N SER A 435 -3.26 10.20 -30.38
CA SER A 435 -2.25 10.83 -31.25
C SER A 435 -1.65 9.88 -32.29
N ASN A 436 -1.65 8.58 -32.03
CA ASN A 436 -1.10 7.57 -32.94
C ASN A 436 -2.18 6.50 -33.27
N PRO A 437 -2.65 6.42 -34.53
CA PRO A 437 -3.69 5.48 -34.92
C PRO A 437 -3.21 4.02 -35.01
N ASP A 438 -1.89 3.77 -34.97
CA ASP A 438 -1.32 2.43 -34.95
C ASP A 438 -1.36 1.79 -33.55
N ASN A 439 -1.55 2.61 -32.51
CA ASN A 439 -1.70 2.17 -31.13
C ASN A 439 -3.17 2.19 -30.72
N ASP A 440 -3.53 1.40 -29.70
CA ASP A 440 -4.88 1.44 -29.14
C ASP A 440 -5.17 2.82 -28.57
N ALA A 441 -6.41 3.29 -28.68
CA ALA A 441 -6.82 4.57 -28.10
C ALA A 441 -6.58 4.54 -26.57
N PRO A 442 -6.20 5.67 -25.95
CA PRO A 442 -6.00 5.70 -24.51
C PRO A 442 -7.27 5.28 -23.76
N THR A 443 -7.10 4.52 -22.67
CA THR A 443 -8.24 4.01 -21.89
C THR A 443 -8.15 4.44 -20.43
N VAL A 444 -9.31 4.76 -19.86
CA VAL A 444 -9.49 4.96 -18.42
C VAL A 444 -10.44 3.89 -17.93
N GLU A 445 -10.00 3.09 -16.97
CA GLU A 445 -10.81 2.08 -16.30
C GLU A 445 -11.06 2.52 -14.86
N ASN A 446 -12.34 2.66 -14.49
CA ASN A 446 -12.72 2.98 -13.12
C ASN A 446 -13.35 1.76 -12.45
N ASN A 447 -12.59 1.13 -11.55
CA ASN A 447 -13.04 0.01 -10.74
C ASN A 447 -13.43 0.42 -9.32
N SER A 448 -13.43 1.73 -9.00
CA SER A 448 -13.81 2.25 -7.68
C SER A 448 -15.26 2.71 -7.65
N GLU A 449 -16.01 2.28 -6.64
CA GLU A 449 -17.34 2.83 -6.35
C GLU A 449 -17.30 4.28 -5.82
N ASN A 450 -16.15 4.75 -5.34
CA ASN A 450 -15.99 6.07 -4.74
C ASN A 450 -15.66 7.17 -5.76
N ILE A 451 -15.49 6.81 -7.03
CA ILE A 451 -15.15 7.73 -8.11
C ILE A 451 -16.27 7.68 -9.14
N GLN A 452 -16.85 8.84 -9.44
CA GLN A 452 -17.83 8.98 -10.51
C GLN A 452 -17.29 9.95 -11.56
N LEU A 453 -17.20 9.48 -12.81
CA LEU A 453 -16.69 10.25 -13.95
C LEU A 453 -17.74 10.31 -15.04
N ASP A 454 -17.94 11.50 -15.58
CA ASP A 454 -18.74 11.71 -16.80
C ASP A 454 -17.81 11.90 -18.00
N THR A 455 -18.31 11.57 -19.19
CA THR A 455 -17.64 11.88 -20.46
C THR A 455 -18.31 13.08 -21.11
N ASP A 456 -17.52 14.10 -21.46
CA ASP A 456 -18.03 15.29 -22.15
C ASP A 456 -18.24 15.05 -23.66
N GLU A 457 -18.74 16.06 -24.37
CA GLU A 457 -19.00 16.00 -25.81
C GLU A 457 -17.74 15.79 -26.67
N ASN A 458 -16.55 16.05 -26.12
CA ASN A 458 -15.26 15.90 -26.78
C ASN A 458 -14.55 14.59 -26.41
N GLY A 459 -15.15 13.77 -25.54
CA GLY A 459 -14.55 12.52 -25.06
C GLY A 459 -13.61 12.68 -23.86
N ASN A 460 -13.56 13.86 -23.24
CA ASN A 460 -12.79 14.08 -22.02
C ASN A 460 -13.55 13.56 -20.80
N LEU A 461 -12.83 13.23 -19.74
CA LEU A 461 -13.45 12.80 -18.49
C LEU A 461 -13.42 13.93 -17.46
N VAL A 462 -14.55 14.17 -16.82
CA VAL A 462 -14.74 15.17 -15.76
C VAL A 462 -15.29 14.49 -14.50
N VAL A 463 -15.08 15.12 -13.35
CA VAL A 463 -15.72 14.66 -12.10
C VAL A 463 -17.22 14.87 -12.21
N HIS A 464 -18.00 13.83 -11.91
CA HIS A 464 -19.46 13.93 -11.93
C HIS A 464 -19.91 15.03 -10.97
N THR A 465 -20.71 15.98 -11.48
CA THR A 465 -21.27 17.07 -10.68
C THR A 465 -22.77 16.85 -10.54
N HIS A 466 -23.23 16.57 -9.32
CA HIS A 466 -24.65 16.35 -9.09
C HIS A 466 -25.48 17.62 -9.34
N GLN A 467 -26.55 17.47 -10.13
CA GLN A 467 -27.58 18.49 -10.28
C GLN A 467 -28.66 18.31 -9.21
N ALA A 468 -29.14 19.39 -8.62
CA ALA A 468 -30.16 19.34 -7.58
C ALA A 468 -31.57 19.57 -8.16
N VAL A 469 -32.39 18.53 -8.28
CA VAL A 469 -33.83 18.69 -8.45
C VAL A 469 -34.52 18.51 -7.11
N HIS A 470 -35.08 19.61 -6.59
CA HIS A 470 -35.78 19.63 -5.30
C HIS A 470 -37.19 19.04 -5.41
N VAL A 471 -37.53 18.15 -4.49
CA VAL A 471 -38.87 17.60 -4.31
C VAL A 471 -39.36 17.91 -2.91
N GLN A 472 -40.43 18.69 -2.83
CA GLN A 472 -41.06 19.06 -1.56
C GLN A 472 -41.72 17.85 -0.90
N ALA A 473 -41.71 17.83 0.44
CA ALA A 473 -42.42 16.81 1.21
C ALA A 473 -43.92 16.81 0.87
N LYS A 474 -44.47 15.63 0.59
CA LYS A 474 -45.91 15.39 0.44
C LYS A 474 -46.36 14.52 1.59
N ALA A 475 -47.32 14.97 2.40
CA ALA A 475 -47.88 14.13 3.45
C ALA A 475 -48.55 12.89 2.86
N ALA A 476 -48.31 11.73 3.49
CA ALA A 476 -49.05 10.52 3.16
C ALA A 476 -50.53 10.69 3.51
N THR A 477 -51.39 10.07 2.72
CA THR A 477 -52.84 10.04 2.97
C THR A 477 -53.25 8.65 3.43
N CYS A 478 -54.56 8.45 3.63
CA CYS A 478 -55.13 7.14 3.95
C CYS A 478 -54.86 6.06 2.88
N THR A 479 -54.65 6.46 1.62
CA THR A 479 -54.57 5.51 0.49
C THR A 479 -53.41 5.79 -0.47
N GLU A 480 -52.78 6.95 -0.38
CA GLU A 480 -51.61 7.32 -1.20
C GLU A 480 -50.39 7.53 -0.31
N ASP A 481 -49.27 6.93 -0.69
CA ASP A 481 -47.97 7.21 -0.09
C ASP A 481 -47.63 8.69 -0.26
N GLY A 482 -47.00 9.26 0.76
CA GLY A 482 -46.34 10.56 0.71
C GLY A 482 -44.84 10.40 0.50
N ASN A 483 -44.11 11.49 0.67
CA ASN A 483 -42.66 11.52 0.65
C ASN A 483 -42.11 12.53 1.65
N ILE A 484 -40.88 12.30 2.12
CA ILE A 484 -40.08 13.31 2.80
C ILE A 484 -39.64 14.39 1.82
N GLU A 485 -39.09 15.49 2.32
CA GLU A 485 -38.37 16.43 1.45
C GLU A 485 -37.05 15.79 1.00
N TYR A 486 -36.72 15.89 -0.29
CA TYR A 486 -35.49 15.34 -0.84
C TYR A 486 -35.02 16.10 -2.10
N TRP A 487 -33.80 15.83 -2.51
CA TRP A 487 -33.21 16.25 -3.78
C TRP A 487 -32.80 15.02 -4.58
N TYR A 488 -32.80 15.10 -5.91
CA TYR A 488 -32.26 14.02 -6.72
C TYR A 488 -31.49 14.58 -7.92
N CYS A 489 -30.48 13.82 -8.35
CA CYS A 489 -29.74 14.10 -9.56
C CYS A 489 -30.37 13.35 -10.74
N PRO A 490 -30.94 14.06 -11.74
CA PRO A 490 -31.53 13.42 -12.91
C PRO A 490 -30.48 12.71 -13.78
N ASP A 491 -29.22 13.12 -13.71
CA ASP A 491 -28.15 12.61 -14.56
C ASP A 491 -27.65 11.25 -14.08
N CYS A 492 -27.44 11.07 -12.77
CA CYS A 492 -26.98 9.79 -12.20
C CYS A 492 -28.08 8.98 -11.49
N GLY A 493 -29.22 9.58 -11.16
CA GLY A 493 -30.33 8.92 -10.47
C GLY A 493 -30.17 8.81 -8.94
N SER A 494 -29.14 9.40 -8.35
CA SER A 494 -28.94 9.46 -6.88
C SER A 494 -29.93 10.41 -6.20
N TYR A 495 -30.29 10.10 -4.95
CA TYR A 495 -31.20 10.87 -4.11
C TYR A 495 -30.46 11.37 -2.86
N PHE A 496 -30.82 12.55 -2.37
CA PHE A 496 -30.16 13.22 -1.26
C PHE A 496 -31.18 13.79 -0.28
N SER A 497 -30.85 13.75 1.00
CA SER A 497 -31.69 14.31 2.08
C SER A 497 -31.40 15.78 2.39
N ASP A 498 -30.39 16.37 1.74
CA ASP A 498 -29.97 17.75 1.94
C ASP A 498 -29.72 18.48 0.61
N ALA A 499 -29.90 19.81 0.62
CA ALA A 499 -29.72 20.66 -0.55
C ALA A 499 -28.26 20.79 -1.01
N ALA A 500 -27.28 20.44 -0.16
CA ALA A 500 -25.86 20.45 -0.51
C ALA A 500 -25.43 19.17 -1.22
N LEU A 501 -26.33 18.18 -1.37
CA LEU A 501 -26.11 16.89 -2.01
C LEU A 501 -24.97 16.10 -1.35
N THR A 502 -24.90 16.15 -0.01
CA THR A 502 -23.82 15.54 0.78
C THR A 502 -24.24 14.24 1.47
N THR A 503 -25.54 14.05 1.69
CA THR A 503 -26.12 12.89 2.39
C THR A 503 -27.01 12.12 1.43
N GLU A 504 -26.41 11.16 0.72
CA GLU A 504 -27.10 10.26 -0.20
C GLU A 504 -28.08 9.33 0.55
N ILE A 505 -29.24 9.11 -0.04
CA ILE A 505 -30.31 8.22 0.43
C ILE A 505 -30.81 7.36 -0.73
N THR A 506 -31.51 6.27 -0.45
CA THR A 506 -32.15 5.48 -1.50
C THR A 506 -33.50 6.10 -1.91
N SER A 507 -33.97 5.78 -3.11
CA SER A 507 -35.32 6.17 -3.53
C SER A 507 -36.41 5.62 -2.60
N GLY A 508 -36.18 4.46 -1.96
CA GLY A 508 -37.09 3.88 -0.99
C GLY A 508 -37.20 4.69 0.31
N ASP A 509 -36.10 5.30 0.74
CA ASP A 509 -36.06 6.15 1.94
C ASP A 509 -36.87 7.44 1.77
N THR A 510 -37.13 7.84 0.52
CA THR A 510 -37.96 9.02 0.24
C THR A 510 -39.44 8.80 0.59
N VAL A 511 -39.90 7.55 0.68
CA VAL A 511 -41.33 7.20 0.72
C VAL A 511 -41.88 7.20 2.15
N VAL A 512 -42.95 7.95 2.38
CA VAL A 512 -43.76 7.89 3.61
C VAL A 512 -45.01 7.06 3.32
N LYS A 513 -45.13 5.87 3.90
CA LYS A 513 -46.24 4.96 3.58
C LYS A 513 -47.62 5.51 3.97
N ALA A 514 -48.60 5.25 3.11
CA ALA A 514 -50.00 5.50 3.36
C ALA A 514 -50.46 4.79 4.65
N GLY A 515 -51.36 5.44 5.39
CA GLY A 515 -51.87 4.89 6.63
C GLY A 515 -53.04 5.67 7.17
N HIS A 516 -53.89 5.00 7.94
CA HIS A 516 -55.01 5.62 8.62
C HIS A 516 -54.57 6.18 9.97
N GLN A 517 -54.99 7.41 10.29
CA GLN A 517 -55.00 7.92 11.66
C GLN A 517 -56.44 7.84 12.15
N ALA A 518 -56.74 6.81 12.95
CA ALA A 518 -58.09 6.53 13.41
C ALA A 518 -58.18 6.66 14.94
N GLU A 519 -59.27 7.27 15.40
CA GLU A 519 -59.59 7.39 16.83
C GLU A 519 -60.38 6.18 17.29
N LYS A 520 -60.03 5.64 18.45
CA LYS A 520 -60.77 4.54 19.07
C LYS A 520 -62.10 5.04 19.63
N VAL A 521 -63.18 4.34 19.31
CA VAL A 521 -64.51 4.53 19.90
C VAL A 521 -64.82 3.33 20.77
N GLU A 522 -65.01 3.59 22.06
CA GLU A 522 -65.33 2.57 23.06
C GLU A 522 -66.73 1.97 22.83
N ALA A 523 -66.87 0.67 23.13
CA ALA A 523 -68.16 -0.01 23.04
C ALA A 523 -69.18 0.59 24.02
N LYS A 524 -70.39 0.87 23.54
CA LYS A 524 -71.52 1.31 24.36
C LYS A 524 -72.63 0.26 24.31
N PRO A 525 -73.10 -0.29 25.45
CA PRO A 525 -74.18 -1.26 25.43
C PRO A 525 -75.50 -0.63 24.95
N ALA A 526 -76.30 -1.39 24.22
CA ALA A 526 -77.67 -1.02 23.87
C ALA A 526 -78.58 -0.98 25.11
N THR A 527 -79.54 -0.06 25.13
CA THR A 527 -80.58 0.04 26.16
C THR A 527 -81.94 -0.34 25.57
N GLU A 528 -83.01 -0.31 26.37
CA GLU A 528 -84.36 -0.63 25.88
C GLU A 528 -84.83 0.30 24.75
N THR A 529 -84.37 1.56 24.74
CA THR A 529 -84.82 2.59 23.79
C THR A 529 -83.71 3.17 22.91
N GLU A 530 -82.44 2.98 23.25
CA GLU A 530 -81.29 3.49 22.46
C GLU A 530 -80.42 2.35 21.95
N ALA A 531 -79.98 2.45 20.69
CA ALA A 531 -78.96 1.56 20.14
C ALA A 531 -77.60 1.77 20.84
N GLY A 532 -76.83 0.69 20.97
CA GLY A 532 -75.43 0.71 21.39
C GLY A 532 -74.48 0.58 20.20
N ASN A 533 -73.19 0.40 20.47
CA ASN A 533 -72.16 0.12 19.47
C ASN A 533 -71.11 -0.87 19.99
N ILE A 534 -70.47 -1.60 19.07
CA ILE A 534 -69.24 -2.34 19.37
C ILE A 534 -68.06 -1.37 19.53
N GLU A 535 -66.92 -1.88 19.99
CA GLU A 535 -65.65 -1.14 19.90
C GLU A 535 -65.21 -1.07 18.42
N TYR A 536 -64.76 0.10 17.97
CA TYR A 536 -64.26 0.30 16.62
C TYR A 536 -63.27 1.48 16.55
N TRP A 537 -62.55 1.60 15.44
CA TRP A 537 -61.66 2.73 15.15
C TRP A 537 -62.21 3.51 13.97
N TYR A 538 -62.28 4.83 14.10
CA TYR A 538 -62.80 5.71 13.05
C TYR A 538 -61.72 6.64 12.52
N CYS A 539 -61.46 6.57 11.23
CA CYS A 539 -60.54 7.49 10.57
C CYS A 539 -61.30 8.71 10.07
N ALA A 540 -61.23 9.82 10.80
CA ALA A 540 -61.89 11.07 10.43
C ALA A 540 -61.43 11.63 9.07
N ALA A 541 -60.20 11.31 8.66
CA ALA A 541 -59.63 11.77 7.40
C ALA A 541 -60.29 11.13 6.16
N CYS A 542 -60.80 9.90 6.25
CA CYS A 542 -61.42 9.20 5.12
C CYS A 542 -62.85 8.70 5.39
N GLY A 543 -63.37 8.90 6.60
CA GLY A 543 -64.72 8.50 6.98
C GLY A 543 -64.93 6.99 7.16
N LYS A 544 -63.85 6.20 7.19
CA LYS A 544 -63.91 4.73 7.29
C LYS A 544 -63.86 4.25 8.74
N TYR A 545 -64.43 3.07 8.97
CA TYR A 545 -64.50 2.38 10.25
C TYR A 545 -63.69 1.10 10.18
N PHE A 546 -63.01 0.77 11.27
CA PHE A 546 -62.17 -0.43 11.38
C PHE A 546 -62.50 -1.19 12.64
N LYS A 547 -62.46 -2.53 12.55
CA LYS A 547 -62.75 -3.42 13.68
C LYS A 547 -61.55 -3.62 14.61
N ASP A 548 -60.36 -3.29 14.16
CA ASP A 548 -59.09 -3.57 14.83
C ASP A 548 -58.19 -2.33 14.91
N GLU A 549 -57.36 -2.27 15.95
CA GLU A 549 -56.39 -1.18 16.17
C GLU A 549 -55.34 -1.07 15.07
N ALA A 550 -55.03 -2.17 14.38
CA ALA A 550 -54.11 -2.16 13.24
C ALA A 550 -54.73 -1.59 11.96
N LEU A 551 -56.03 -1.24 11.98
CA LEU A 551 -56.76 -0.62 10.88
C LEU A 551 -56.74 -1.46 9.59
N THR A 552 -56.79 -2.78 9.74
CA THR A 552 -56.71 -3.75 8.63
C THR A 552 -58.06 -4.34 8.23
N GLN A 553 -59.06 -4.30 9.12
CA GLN A 553 -60.40 -4.82 8.90
C GLN A 553 -61.40 -3.67 8.79
N GLU A 554 -61.58 -3.15 7.58
CA GLU A 554 -62.61 -2.14 7.28
C GLU A 554 -64.01 -2.73 7.48
N ILE A 555 -64.87 -1.96 8.17
CA ILE A 555 -66.28 -2.27 8.44
C ILE A 555 -67.14 -1.05 8.07
N THR A 556 -68.45 -1.26 7.95
CA THR A 556 -69.41 -0.15 7.73
C THR A 556 -69.86 0.46 9.06
N LEU A 557 -70.45 1.65 9.01
CA LEU A 557 -71.07 2.25 10.20
C LEU A 557 -72.17 1.33 10.76
N GLU A 558 -72.94 0.69 9.88
CA GLU A 558 -74.01 -0.24 10.24
C GLU A 558 -73.49 -1.44 11.04
N ASP A 559 -72.32 -1.96 10.70
CA ASP A 559 -71.66 -3.05 11.43
C ASP A 559 -71.23 -2.63 12.85
N THR A 560 -71.09 -1.32 13.10
CA THR A 560 -70.78 -0.81 14.44
C THR A 560 -71.98 -0.84 15.38
N VAL A 561 -73.21 -0.83 14.85
CA VAL A 561 -74.43 -0.56 15.62
C VAL A 561 -75.02 -1.82 16.25
N ILE A 562 -75.29 -1.78 17.55
CA ILE A 562 -76.04 -2.79 18.29
C ILE A 562 -77.46 -2.28 18.50
N SER A 563 -78.47 -2.95 17.91
CA SER A 563 -79.87 -2.51 18.01
C SER A 563 -80.40 -2.47 19.45
N ALA A 564 -81.33 -1.55 19.73
CA ALA A 564 -81.99 -1.41 21.04
C ALA A 564 -82.76 -2.67 21.45
N LEU A 565 -82.73 -3.01 22.74
CA LEU A 565 -83.26 -4.28 23.27
C LEU A 565 -84.79 -4.42 23.10
N GLY A 566 -85.52 -3.30 23.04
CA GLY A 566 -86.98 -3.27 22.84
C GLY A 566 -87.44 -3.55 21.41
N ALA A 567 -86.53 -3.63 20.44
CA ALA A 567 -86.85 -3.91 19.04
C ALA A 567 -87.03 -5.42 18.80
N SER A 568 -88.09 -6.01 19.36
CA SER A 568 -88.55 -7.34 18.96
C SER A 568 -89.77 -7.25 18.04
N SER A 569 -89.59 -7.85 16.86
CA SER A 569 -90.57 -8.38 15.91
C SER A 569 -91.03 -7.49 14.74
N GLN A 570 -90.40 -7.70 13.58
CA GLN A 570 -91.01 -8.47 12.49
C GLN A 570 -89.95 -8.87 11.43
N GLN A 571 -89.55 -10.14 11.43
CA GLN A 571 -88.99 -10.77 10.24
C GLN A 571 -90.12 -11.07 9.25
N THR A 572 -89.85 -10.88 7.95
CA THR A 572 -90.50 -11.66 6.89
C THR A 572 -89.41 -12.46 6.15
N PRO A 573 -89.51 -13.80 6.01
CA PRO A 573 -88.56 -14.69 5.29
C PRO A 573 -89.01 -14.84 3.80
N SER A 574 -88.29 -15.34 2.79
CA SER A 574 -87.15 -16.26 2.57
C SER A 574 -86.61 -15.98 1.14
N GLN A 575 -85.39 -16.36 0.73
CA GLN A 575 -84.93 -17.72 0.37
C GLN A 575 -83.40 -17.80 0.62
N GLY A 576 -82.77 -18.91 1.01
CA GLY A 576 -83.19 -20.29 1.26
C GLY A 576 -81.93 -21.17 1.25
N GLN A 577 -81.80 -22.02 2.28
CA GLN A 577 -80.98 -23.26 2.37
C GLN A 577 -79.45 -23.10 2.25
N GLN A 578 -78.58 -23.76 3.01
CA GLN A 578 -78.64 -25.06 3.67
C GLN A 578 -77.58 -25.09 4.80
N MET A 579 -77.94 -25.65 5.95
CA MET A 579 -77.03 -25.98 7.04
C MET A 579 -76.82 -27.50 6.99
N ASP A 580 -75.60 -27.94 6.71
CA ASP A 580 -75.18 -29.32 7.04
C ASP A 580 -74.45 -29.32 8.39
N SER A 581 -74.67 -30.41 9.13
CA SER A 581 -74.29 -30.68 10.53
C SER A 581 -72.77 -30.95 10.72
N PRO A 582 -72.27 -31.10 11.97
CA PRO A 582 -70.93 -30.67 12.35
C PRO A 582 -69.84 -31.68 11.96
N GLN A 583 -68.71 -31.17 11.47
CA GLN A 583 -67.47 -31.92 11.39
C GLN A 583 -66.44 -31.28 12.33
N THR A 584 -66.25 -31.91 13.49
CA THR A 584 -64.98 -31.82 14.21
C THR A 584 -63.95 -32.62 13.42
N GLY A 585 -62.90 -31.99 12.91
CA GLY A 585 -61.75 -32.69 12.34
C GLY A 585 -61.12 -31.98 11.15
N ASP A 586 -59.91 -31.47 11.40
CA ASP A 586 -58.78 -31.25 10.50
C ASP A 586 -59.04 -30.84 9.05
N SER A 587 -58.58 -29.64 8.70
CA SER A 587 -58.05 -29.38 7.36
C SER A 587 -56.83 -28.46 7.46
N SER A 588 -55.69 -29.13 7.62
CA SER A 588 -54.40 -28.76 7.04
C SER A 588 -54.55 -27.84 5.83
N ASN A 589 -53.90 -26.68 5.89
CA ASN A 589 -53.77 -25.73 4.81
C ASN A 589 -52.86 -26.31 3.70
N THR A 590 -53.34 -27.28 2.93
CA THR A 590 -52.55 -27.99 1.91
C THR A 590 -52.13 -27.06 0.76
N VAL A 591 -52.77 -25.92 0.54
CA VAL A 591 -52.30 -24.93 -0.46
C VAL A 591 -51.15 -24.08 0.09
N MET A 592 -51.17 -23.72 1.38
CA MET A 592 -50.06 -23.03 2.03
C MET A 592 -48.85 -23.96 2.25
N TRP A 593 -49.09 -25.26 2.48
CA TRP A 593 -48.02 -26.27 2.49
C TRP A 593 -47.57 -26.70 1.09
N ILE A 594 -48.39 -26.64 0.03
CA ILE A 594 -47.94 -26.83 -1.36
C ILE A 594 -47.13 -25.61 -1.84
N ALA A 595 -47.49 -24.39 -1.45
CA ALA A 595 -46.69 -23.19 -1.75
C ALA A 595 -45.34 -23.20 -0.99
N VAL A 596 -45.34 -23.61 0.28
CA VAL A 596 -44.10 -23.78 1.08
C VAL A 596 -43.28 -25.01 0.62
N ALA A 597 -43.91 -26.10 0.16
CA ALA A 597 -43.20 -27.26 -0.42
C ALA A 597 -42.67 -26.99 -1.84
N VAL A 598 -43.33 -26.15 -2.64
CA VAL A 598 -42.83 -25.69 -3.96
C VAL A 598 -41.66 -24.71 -3.79
N LEU A 599 -41.66 -23.89 -2.73
CA LEU A 599 -40.52 -23.02 -2.37
C LEU A 599 -39.35 -23.81 -1.72
N ALA A 600 -39.62 -24.87 -0.97
CA ALA A 600 -38.58 -25.75 -0.41
C ALA A 600 -38.00 -26.76 -1.43
N ALA A 601 -38.78 -27.21 -2.42
CA ALA A 601 -38.28 -28.07 -3.51
C ALA A 601 -37.46 -27.28 -4.55
N GLY A 602 -37.76 -25.99 -4.76
CA GLY A 602 -36.94 -25.09 -5.59
C GLY A 602 -35.55 -24.82 -4.99
N ALA A 603 -35.47 -24.65 -3.66
CA ALA A 603 -34.20 -24.43 -2.96
C ALA A 603 -33.26 -25.66 -2.96
N MET A 604 -33.80 -26.89 -2.98
CA MET A 604 -33.00 -28.13 -3.07
C MET A 604 -32.58 -28.49 -4.51
N ALA A 605 -33.32 -28.08 -5.55
CA ALA A 605 -32.90 -28.28 -6.94
C ALA A 605 -31.70 -27.38 -7.33
N VAL A 606 -31.64 -26.15 -6.79
CA VAL A 606 -30.53 -25.21 -7.03
C VAL A 606 -29.26 -25.65 -6.30
N THR A 607 -29.35 -26.17 -5.07
CA THR A 607 -28.18 -26.68 -4.33
C THR A 607 -27.63 -28.00 -4.90
N VAL A 608 -28.47 -28.90 -5.45
CA VAL A 608 -28.01 -30.13 -6.12
C VAL A 608 -27.44 -29.85 -7.52
N LEU A 609 -27.90 -28.81 -8.23
CA LEU A 609 -27.32 -28.36 -9.49
C LEU A 609 -25.99 -27.61 -9.29
N PHE A 610 -25.83 -26.84 -8.22
CA PHE A 610 -24.54 -26.24 -7.84
C PHE A 610 -23.53 -27.27 -7.31
N ALA A 611 -23.97 -28.30 -6.59
CA ALA A 611 -23.09 -29.38 -6.12
C ALA A 611 -22.63 -30.34 -7.24
N ARG A 612 -23.39 -30.47 -8.35
CA ARG A 612 -22.99 -31.26 -9.53
C ARG A 612 -22.10 -30.50 -10.51
N LYS A 613 -22.14 -29.15 -10.53
CA LYS A 613 -21.22 -28.34 -11.34
C LYS A 613 -19.83 -28.23 -10.72
N LYS A 614 -19.71 -28.28 -9.39
CA LYS A 614 -18.42 -28.29 -8.65
C LYS A 614 -17.68 -29.65 -8.62
N LYS A 615 -18.14 -30.66 -9.37
CA LYS A 615 -17.47 -31.97 -9.51
C LYS A 615 -17.14 -32.34 -10.96
N ALA A 616 -17.25 -31.39 -11.87
CA ALA A 616 -16.94 -31.56 -13.30
C ALA A 616 -16.17 -30.36 -13.90
N GLU A 617 -15.44 -29.62 -13.06
CA GLU A 617 -14.33 -28.74 -13.46
C GLU A 617 -13.09 -29.11 -12.64
#